data_AF-A0A7J6RF33-F1
#
_entry.id   AF-A0A7J6RF33-F1
#
_cell.length_a   1.000
_cell.length_b   1.000
_cell.length_c   1.000
_cell.angle_alpha   90.00
_cell.angle_beta   90.00
_cell.angle_gamma   90.00
#
_symmetry.space_group_name_H-M   'P 1'
#
loop_
_entity.id
_entity.type
_entity.pdbx_description
1 polymer ?
#
loop_
_entity_poly.entity_id
_entity_poly.type
_entity_poly.pdbx_seq_one_letter_code
_entity_poly.pdbx_strand_id
1 'polypeptide(L)'
;VVPSDDIVRRIEQLLQQLCDQGWRPLVRCPSEALRVKLRRLAPDEPRDTDIQAFCFTVDLSAFDKSKVGPQRGYARGLYNRLSSVDRETYARLIKDYLVRGWWSSVEKCQLNRIADISPPIPVFMIGGSSSKPSATVKKPRLVLDCRAINEGLPSTSSENPSGSLIINALRWSSPVAIASIDAQQAFYRLQ
;
A
#
# COMPACT_ATOMS: atom_id res chain seq x y z
N VAL A 1 -20.14 -17.00 -11.13
CA VAL A 1 -21.20 -16.19 -11.77
C VAL A 1 -20.51 -15.11 -12.56
N VAL A 2 -20.53 -15.20 -13.89
CA VAL A 2 -19.98 -14.14 -14.75
C VAL A 2 -20.95 -12.96 -14.65
N PRO A 3 -20.51 -11.74 -14.28
CA PRO A 3 -21.39 -10.58 -14.26
C PRO A 3 -21.97 -10.36 -15.66
N SER A 4 -23.25 -9.97 -15.76
CA SER A 4 -23.84 -9.68 -17.06
C SER A 4 -23.09 -8.55 -17.76
N ASP A 5 -23.01 -8.60 -19.08
CA ASP A 5 -22.28 -7.60 -19.89
C ASP A 5 -22.76 -6.16 -19.62
N ASP A 6 -24.04 -5.99 -19.27
CA ASP A 6 -24.61 -4.71 -18.86
C ASP A 6 -24.01 -4.14 -17.57
N ILE A 7 -23.69 -5.00 -16.59
CA ILE A 7 -23.04 -4.57 -15.34
C ILE A 7 -21.60 -4.15 -15.62
N VAL A 8 -20.88 -4.91 -16.43
CA VAL A 8 -19.49 -4.59 -16.81
C VAL A 8 -19.43 -3.24 -17.53
N ARG A 9 -20.28 -3.04 -18.54
CA ARG A 9 -20.36 -1.77 -19.27
C ARG A 9 -20.70 -0.58 -18.37
N ARG A 10 -21.61 -0.77 -17.40
CA ARG A 10 -21.98 0.28 -16.45
C ARG A 10 -20.84 0.62 -15.50
N ILE A 11 -20.08 -0.37 -15.05
CA ILE A 11 -18.87 -0.16 -14.23
C ILE A 11 -17.83 0.61 -15.04
N GLU A 12 -17.56 0.22 -16.29
CA GLU A 12 -16.62 0.92 -17.16
C GLU A 12 -17.01 2.38 -17.39
N GLN A 13 -18.31 2.65 -17.62
CA GLN A 13 -18.81 4.03 -17.75
C GLN A 13 -18.60 4.84 -16.47
N LEU A 14 -18.87 4.25 -15.30
CA LEU A 14 -18.61 4.91 -14.01
C LEU A 14 -17.12 5.18 -13.80
N LEU A 15 -16.25 4.23 -14.13
CA LEU A 15 -14.80 4.39 -14.03
C LEU A 15 -14.30 5.47 -14.99
N GLN A 16 -14.83 5.55 -16.21
CA GLN A 16 -14.50 6.61 -17.14
C GLN A 16 -14.94 7.98 -16.62
N GLN A 17 -16.16 8.09 -16.10
CA GLN A 17 -16.65 9.33 -15.47
C GLN A 17 -15.76 9.75 -14.29
N LEU A 18 -15.34 8.81 -13.45
CA LEU A 18 -14.41 9.09 -12.35
C LEU A 18 -13.03 9.52 -12.84
N CYS A 19 -12.55 8.96 -13.95
CA CYS A 19 -11.29 9.34 -14.58
C CYS A 19 -11.34 10.78 -15.12
N ASP A 20 -12.44 11.15 -15.77
CA ASP A 20 -12.66 12.48 -16.36
C ASP A 20 -12.78 13.58 -15.29
N GLN A 21 -13.20 13.21 -14.08
CA GLN A 21 -13.30 14.12 -12.93
C GLN A 21 -11.94 14.57 -12.36
N GLY A 22 -10.83 13.93 -12.76
CA GLY A 22 -9.49 14.38 -12.39
C GLY A 22 -9.16 14.22 -10.90
N TRP A 23 -8.35 15.15 -10.38
CA TRP A 23 -7.94 15.16 -8.98
C TRP A 23 -9.09 15.52 -8.07
N ARG A 24 -9.31 14.70 -7.04
CA ARG A 24 -10.29 14.95 -6.00
C ARG A 24 -9.65 14.95 -4.63
N PRO A 25 -10.07 15.84 -3.72
CA PRO A 25 -9.62 15.76 -2.34
C PRO A 25 -10.03 14.40 -1.75
N LEU A 26 -9.12 13.80 -1.00
CA LEU A 26 -9.43 12.59 -0.25
C LEU A 26 -10.44 12.97 0.83
N VAL A 27 -11.59 12.30 0.85
CA VAL A 27 -12.72 12.66 1.72
C VAL A 27 -12.23 12.79 3.16
N ARG A 28 -12.49 13.95 3.79
CA ARG A 28 -12.12 14.29 5.19
C ARG A 28 -10.61 14.31 5.49
N CYS A 29 -9.76 14.48 4.48
CA CYS A 29 -8.49 15.14 4.72
C CYS A 29 -8.82 16.62 5.06
N PRO A 30 -8.41 17.15 6.23
CA PRO A 30 -8.73 18.52 6.67
C PRO A 30 -8.18 19.61 5.74
N SER A 31 -7.38 19.23 4.75
CA SER A 31 -6.89 20.08 3.68
C SER A 31 -7.01 19.35 2.33
N GLU A 32 -7.09 20.09 1.22
CA GLU A 32 -6.89 19.55 -0.15
C GLU A 32 -5.45 19.03 -0.39
N ALA A 33 -4.69 18.86 0.69
CA ALA A 33 -3.31 18.43 0.73
C ALA A 33 -3.11 17.01 0.19
N LEU A 34 -4.08 16.11 0.45
CA LEU A 34 -4.08 14.78 -0.13
C LEU A 34 -5.20 14.70 -1.16
N ARG A 35 -4.82 14.42 -2.40
CA ARG A 35 -5.74 14.25 -3.50
C ARG A 35 -5.57 12.86 -4.09
N VAL A 36 -6.65 12.33 -4.63
CA VAL A 36 -6.65 11.06 -5.35
C VAL A 36 -7.26 11.30 -6.72
N LYS A 37 -6.73 10.62 -7.73
CA LYS A 37 -7.29 10.60 -9.07
C LYS A 37 -7.36 9.16 -9.54
N LEU A 38 -8.48 8.77 -10.14
CA LEU A 38 -8.53 7.59 -10.99
C LEU A 38 -7.98 8.00 -12.35
N ARG A 39 -7.08 7.22 -12.93
CA ARG A 39 -6.59 7.43 -14.29
C ARG A 39 -6.59 6.12 -15.05
N ARG A 40 -6.59 6.21 -16.38
CA ARG A 40 -6.28 5.05 -17.22
C ARG A 40 -4.81 4.68 -17.04
N LEU A 41 -4.56 3.37 -17.03
CA LEU A 41 -3.21 2.82 -17.10
C LEU A 41 -2.59 3.16 -18.45
N ALA A 42 -1.32 3.55 -18.44
CA ALA A 42 -0.54 3.71 -19.65
C ALA A 42 -0.23 2.34 -20.26
N PRO A 43 0.05 2.25 -21.58
CA PRO A 43 0.31 0.98 -22.25
C PRO A 43 1.50 0.18 -21.69
N ASP A 44 2.48 0.88 -21.12
CA ASP A 44 3.73 0.37 -20.57
C ASP A 44 3.69 0.13 -19.04
N GLU A 45 2.60 0.53 -18.37
CA GLU A 45 2.46 0.31 -16.93
C GLU A 45 2.10 -1.14 -16.61
N PRO A 46 2.69 -1.72 -15.56
CA PRO A 46 2.39 -3.08 -15.14
C PRO A 46 0.93 -3.19 -14.69
N ARG A 47 0.24 -4.22 -15.20
CA ARG A 47 -1.14 -4.55 -14.83
C ARG A 47 -1.15 -5.67 -13.79
N ASP A 48 -1.99 -5.52 -12.77
CA ASP A 48 -2.27 -6.56 -11.78
C ASP A 48 -3.07 -7.72 -12.39
N THR A 49 -3.94 -7.42 -13.37
CA THR A 49 -4.74 -8.39 -14.11
C THR A 49 -4.79 -8.00 -15.58
N ASP A 50 -4.99 -8.97 -16.47
CA ASP A 50 -5.03 -8.74 -17.92
C ASP A 50 -6.09 -7.70 -18.34
N ILE A 51 -7.18 -7.64 -17.57
CA ILE A 51 -8.32 -6.75 -17.79
C ILE A 51 -8.20 -5.39 -17.08
N GLN A 52 -7.15 -5.14 -16.30
CA GLN A 52 -7.01 -3.88 -15.59
C GLN A 52 -6.77 -2.73 -16.58
N ALA A 53 -7.67 -1.74 -16.58
CA ALA A 53 -7.59 -0.57 -17.45
C ALA A 53 -7.37 0.75 -16.67
N PHE A 54 -7.59 0.76 -15.36
CA PHE A 54 -7.52 1.94 -14.52
C PHE A 54 -6.68 1.69 -13.26
N CYS A 55 -6.07 2.75 -12.76
CA CYS A 55 -5.36 2.76 -11.48
C CYS A 55 -5.66 4.04 -10.71
N PHE A 56 -5.57 3.96 -9.38
CA PHE A 56 -5.64 5.14 -8.51
C PHE A 56 -4.25 5.68 -8.26
N THR A 57 -4.14 7.01 -8.33
CA THR A 57 -2.94 7.75 -7.97
C THR A 57 -3.23 8.71 -6.84
N VAL A 58 -2.30 8.75 -5.88
CA VAL A 58 -2.38 9.61 -4.70
C VAL A 58 -1.35 10.74 -4.81
N ASP A 59 -1.82 11.96 -4.66
CA ASP A 59 -0.98 13.15 -4.56
C ASP A 59 -0.44 13.27 -3.14
N LEU A 60 0.89 13.12 -3.02
CA LEU A 60 1.62 13.26 -1.76
C LEU A 60 2.39 14.59 -1.70
N SER A 61 2.08 15.56 -2.56
CA SER A 61 2.79 16.85 -2.61
C SER A 61 2.73 17.64 -1.31
N ALA A 62 1.75 17.36 -0.44
CA ALA A 62 1.62 18.01 0.86
C ALA A 62 2.48 17.36 1.97
N PHE A 63 3.36 16.44 1.62
CA PHE A 63 4.37 15.94 2.54
C PHE A 63 5.28 17.09 3.00
N ASP A 64 5.32 17.31 4.31
CA ASP A 64 6.11 18.34 4.94
C ASP A 64 7.35 17.71 5.60
N LYS A 65 8.48 17.76 4.88
CA LYS A 65 9.76 17.24 5.36
C LYS A 65 10.23 17.94 6.65
N SER A 66 9.84 19.19 6.91
CA SER A 66 10.28 19.92 8.09
C SER A 66 9.77 19.32 9.41
N LYS A 67 8.66 18.57 9.33
CA LYS A 67 8.06 17.87 10.48
C LYS A 67 8.72 16.53 10.77
N VAL A 68 9.53 16.02 9.86
CA VAL A 68 10.13 14.70 10.01
C VAL A 68 11.31 14.78 10.98
N GLY A 69 11.14 14.17 12.15
CA GLY A 69 12.19 14.11 13.16
C GLY A 69 13.43 13.32 12.70
N PRO A 70 14.58 13.49 13.40
CA PRO A 70 15.79 12.74 13.11
C PRO A 70 15.55 11.24 13.30
N GLN A 71 15.76 10.45 12.25
CA GLN A 71 15.61 9.00 12.33
C GLN A 71 16.81 8.35 13.01
N ARG A 72 16.54 7.52 14.02
CA ARG A 72 17.57 6.65 14.62
C ARG A 72 17.86 5.49 13.67
N GLY A 73 19.09 5.38 13.19
CA GLY A 73 19.51 4.34 12.25
C GLY A 73 19.68 2.95 12.88
N TYR A 74 18.61 2.34 13.38
CA TYR A 74 18.66 1.03 14.05
C TYR A 74 18.54 -0.17 13.08
N ALA A 75 18.18 0.05 11.81
CA ALA A 75 17.99 -1.02 10.81
C ALA A 75 19.20 -1.94 10.69
N ARG A 76 20.41 -1.35 10.62
CA ARG A 76 21.67 -2.11 10.52
C ARG A 76 21.91 -2.97 11.76
N GLY A 77 21.62 -2.44 12.94
CA GLY A 77 21.74 -3.19 14.20
C GLY A 77 20.79 -4.37 14.24
N LEU A 78 19.53 -4.20 13.79
CA LEU A 78 18.56 -5.30 13.70
C LEU A 78 18.97 -6.35 12.68
N TYR A 79 19.45 -5.93 11.50
CA TYR A 79 19.93 -6.85 10.48
C TYR A 79 21.14 -7.67 10.97
N ASN A 80 22.07 -7.04 11.67
CA ASN A 80 23.25 -7.73 12.20
C ASN A 80 22.90 -8.81 13.23
N ARG A 81 21.77 -8.66 13.95
CA ARG A 81 21.29 -9.65 14.92
C ARG A 81 20.61 -10.87 14.28
N LEU A 82 20.31 -10.83 12.97
CA LEU A 82 19.74 -11.97 12.27
C LEU A 82 20.77 -13.09 12.13
N SER A 83 20.30 -14.34 12.32
CA SER A 83 21.06 -15.54 12.00
C SER A 83 21.38 -15.62 10.49
N SER A 84 22.32 -16.47 10.08
CA SER A 84 22.63 -16.67 8.65
C SER A 84 21.39 -17.06 7.84
N VAL A 85 20.61 -18.01 8.34
CA VAL A 85 19.35 -18.48 7.73
C VAL A 85 18.31 -17.36 7.65
N ASP A 86 18.20 -16.54 8.68
CA ASP A 86 17.28 -15.40 8.70
C ASP A 86 17.72 -14.30 7.73
N ARG A 87 19.02 -14.10 7.52
CA ARG A 87 19.56 -13.15 6.52
C ARG A 87 19.28 -13.61 5.09
N GLU A 88 19.41 -14.90 4.81
CA GLU A 88 19.04 -15.47 3.51
C GLU A 88 17.54 -15.30 3.24
N THR A 89 16.70 -15.52 4.27
CA THR A 89 15.26 -15.31 4.18
C THR A 89 14.93 -13.83 3.96
N TYR A 90 15.62 -12.93 4.67
CA TYR A 90 15.51 -11.48 4.46
C TYR A 90 15.83 -11.13 3.00
N ALA A 91 16.96 -11.57 2.47
CA ALA A 91 17.38 -11.30 1.10
C ALA A 91 16.38 -11.87 0.07
N ARG A 92 15.83 -13.06 0.31
CA ARG A 92 14.79 -13.67 -0.53
C ARG A 92 13.53 -12.80 -0.56
N LEU A 93 13.07 -12.32 0.59
CA LEU A 93 11.91 -11.42 0.66
C LEU A 93 12.18 -10.12 -0.12
N ILE A 94 13.35 -9.50 0.02
CA ILE A 94 13.71 -8.30 -0.76
C ILE A 94 13.64 -8.60 -2.26
N LYS A 95 14.21 -9.73 -2.69
CA LYS A 95 14.18 -10.15 -4.09
C LYS A 95 12.75 -10.34 -4.60
N ASP A 96 11.87 -10.93 -3.80
CA ASP A 96 10.46 -11.11 -4.17
C ASP A 96 9.76 -9.76 -4.43
N TYR A 97 10.05 -8.73 -3.63
CA TYR A 97 9.48 -7.39 -3.83
C TYR A 97 10.01 -6.71 -5.10
N LEU A 98 11.30 -6.91 -5.42
CA LEU A 98 11.90 -6.41 -6.66
C LEU A 98 11.33 -7.12 -7.89
N VAL A 99 11.22 -8.45 -7.86
CA VAL A 99 10.66 -9.26 -8.97
C VAL A 99 9.20 -8.89 -9.24
N ARG A 100 8.44 -8.55 -8.20
CA ARG A 100 7.05 -8.10 -8.31
C ARG A 100 6.90 -6.65 -8.76
N GLY A 101 8.00 -5.91 -8.92
CA GLY A 101 7.97 -4.50 -9.30
C GLY A 101 7.43 -3.56 -8.21
N TRP A 102 7.21 -4.05 -6.98
CA TRP A 102 6.74 -3.21 -5.88
C TRP A 102 7.83 -2.27 -5.40
N TRP A 103 9.07 -2.74 -5.40
CA TRP A 103 10.25 -1.94 -5.10
C TRP A 103 11.13 -1.84 -6.33
N SER A 104 11.84 -0.73 -6.45
CA SER A 104 12.81 -0.51 -7.52
C SER A 104 14.17 -0.18 -6.93
N SER A 105 15.23 -0.65 -7.57
CA SER A 105 16.58 -0.24 -7.20
C SER A 105 16.81 1.21 -7.57
N VAL A 106 17.39 1.95 -6.63
CA VAL A 106 17.79 3.34 -6.82
C VAL A 106 19.28 3.36 -7.12
N GLU A 107 19.68 4.08 -8.17
CA GLU A 107 21.10 4.28 -8.46
C GLU A 107 21.77 5.14 -7.38
N LYS A 108 23.04 4.88 -7.07
CA LYS A 108 23.76 5.60 -6.01
C LYS A 108 23.78 7.11 -6.23
N CYS A 109 23.85 7.57 -7.48
CA CYS A 109 23.82 8.99 -7.84
C CYS A 109 22.46 9.67 -7.54
N GLN A 110 21.38 8.89 -7.48
CA GLN A 110 20.03 9.36 -7.20
C GLN A 110 19.70 9.34 -5.70
N LEU A 111 20.45 8.59 -4.89
CA LEU A 111 20.21 8.46 -3.45
C LEU A 111 20.15 9.80 -2.73
N ASN A 112 21.05 10.74 -3.06
CA ASN A 112 21.04 12.05 -2.42
C ASN A 112 19.74 12.80 -2.72
N ARG A 113 19.30 12.81 -3.99
CA ARG A 113 18.02 13.43 -4.39
C ARG A 113 16.83 12.77 -3.71
N ILE A 114 16.83 11.44 -3.59
CA ILE A 114 15.73 10.72 -2.94
C ILE A 114 15.73 10.97 -1.43
N ALA A 115 16.89 10.96 -0.77
CA ALA A 115 17.03 11.31 0.64
C ALA A 115 16.64 12.77 0.92
N ASP A 116 16.85 13.64 -0.07
CA ASP A 116 16.43 15.03 -0.04
C ASP A 116 14.90 15.17 -0.15
N ILE A 117 14.22 14.25 -0.85
CA ILE A 117 12.76 14.20 -0.97
C ILE A 117 12.12 13.50 0.23
N SER A 118 12.67 12.37 0.67
CA SER A 118 12.14 11.53 1.75
C SER A 118 13.27 10.76 2.46
N PRO A 119 13.36 10.79 3.80
CA PRO A 119 14.43 10.09 4.50
C PRO A 119 14.35 8.57 4.29
N PRO A 120 15.50 7.86 4.26
CA PRO A 120 15.52 6.42 4.08
C PRO A 120 14.69 5.69 5.14
N ILE A 121 13.75 4.83 4.74
CA ILE A 121 12.87 4.13 5.67
C ILE A 121 13.55 2.85 6.20
N PRO A 122 13.70 2.67 7.52
CA PRO A 122 14.20 1.43 8.11
C PRO A 122 13.31 0.24 7.74
N VAL A 123 13.92 -0.84 7.24
CA VAL A 123 13.23 -2.09 6.94
C VAL A 123 13.79 -3.22 7.78
N PHE A 124 12.94 -3.94 8.51
CA PHE A 124 13.34 -5.09 9.31
C PHE A 124 12.38 -6.27 9.10
N MET A 125 12.89 -7.49 9.30
CA MET A 125 12.09 -8.71 9.21
C MET A 125 11.49 -9.06 10.57
N ILE A 126 10.22 -9.46 10.56
CA ILE A 126 9.53 -10.03 11.71
C ILE A 126 8.97 -11.42 11.37
N GLY A 127 8.87 -12.28 12.38
CA GLY A 127 8.47 -13.67 12.19
C GLY A 127 9.57 -14.52 11.54
N GLY A 128 9.27 -15.80 11.31
CA GLY A 128 10.12 -16.76 10.62
C GLY A 128 11.45 -17.09 11.29
N SER A 129 11.70 -16.58 12.50
CA SER A 129 12.97 -16.84 13.16
C SER A 129 13.10 -18.31 13.52
N SER A 130 14.16 -18.92 13.00
CA SER A 130 14.61 -20.29 13.30
C SER A 130 14.85 -20.55 14.78
N SER A 131 14.98 -19.49 15.59
CA SER A 131 15.20 -19.56 17.04
C SER A 131 13.92 -19.82 17.85
N LYS A 132 12.72 -19.76 17.24
CA LYS A 132 11.44 -19.91 17.96
C LYS A 132 10.79 -21.27 17.71
N PRO A 133 10.13 -21.86 18.73
CA PRO A 133 9.49 -23.16 18.59
C PRO A 133 8.35 -23.14 17.55
N SER A 134 8.31 -24.20 16.74
CA SER A 134 7.48 -24.42 15.54
C SER A 134 6.02 -23.96 15.66
N ALA A 135 5.36 -24.22 16.79
CA ALA A 135 3.95 -23.86 17.02
C ALA A 135 3.67 -22.34 17.04
N THR A 136 4.70 -21.49 17.12
CA THR A 136 4.58 -20.02 17.18
C THR A 136 5.22 -19.30 15.99
N VAL A 137 5.73 -20.04 15.00
CA VAL A 137 6.47 -19.48 13.87
C VAL A 137 5.49 -18.80 12.90
N LYS A 138 5.28 -17.50 13.10
CA LYS A 138 4.60 -16.65 12.10
C LYS A 138 5.42 -16.61 10.82
N LYS A 139 4.77 -16.60 9.65
CA LYS A 139 5.45 -16.42 8.35
C LYS A 139 6.34 -15.17 8.37
N PRO A 140 7.61 -15.24 7.90
CA PRO A 140 8.50 -14.09 7.86
C PRO A 140 7.94 -13.02 6.92
N ARG A 141 8.07 -11.74 7.33
CA ARG A 141 7.65 -10.59 6.54
C ARG A 141 8.52 -9.37 6.83
N LEU A 142 8.68 -8.53 5.83
CA LEU A 142 9.35 -7.24 5.95
C LEU A 142 8.37 -6.19 6.50
N VAL A 143 8.86 -5.34 7.38
CA VAL A 143 8.12 -4.22 7.96
C VAL A 143 8.96 -2.97 7.80
N LEU A 144 8.30 -1.92 7.32
CA LEU A 144 8.85 -0.57 7.19
C LEU A 144 8.48 0.23 8.43
N ASP A 145 9.44 0.93 9.03
CA ASP A 145 9.12 1.93 10.06
C ASP A 145 8.81 3.29 9.43
N CYS A 146 7.54 3.46 9.08
CA CYS A 146 7.05 4.70 8.49
C CYS A 146 6.70 5.78 9.54
N ARG A 147 6.99 5.60 10.84
CA ARG A 147 6.56 6.58 11.89
C ARG A 147 7.03 8.00 11.59
N ALA A 148 8.31 8.17 11.28
CA ALA A 148 8.89 9.47 10.96
C ALA A 148 8.30 10.07 9.67
N ILE A 149 8.02 9.24 8.66
CA ILE A 149 7.37 9.70 7.42
C ILE A 149 5.92 10.12 7.69
N ASN A 150 5.21 9.38 8.53
CA ASN A 150 3.82 9.67 8.87
C ASN A 150 3.67 11.03 9.59
N GLU A 151 4.69 11.51 10.31
CA GLU A 151 4.70 12.86 10.92
C GLU A 151 4.70 13.98 9.86
N GLY A 152 5.32 13.74 8.70
CA GLY A 152 5.33 14.67 7.57
C GLY A 152 4.04 14.64 6.74
N LEU A 153 3.19 13.63 6.90
CA LEU A 153 1.95 13.52 6.15
C LEU A 153 0.79 14.23 6.87
N PRO A 154 -0.16 14.83 6.13
CA PRO A 154 -1.39 15.35 6.72
C PRO A 154 -2.18 14.25 7.43
N SER A 155 -2.66 14.54 8.64
CA SER A 155 -3.59 13.65 9.34
C SER A 155 -4.88 13.51 8.55
N THR A 156 -5.35 12.29 8.34
CA THR A 156 -6.67 12.01 7.77
C THR A 156 -7.38 10.95 8.61
N SER A 157 -8.70 11.08 8.76
CA SER A 157 -9.53 10.10 9.45
C SER A 157 -10.41 9.37 8.45
N SER A 158 -10.39 8.04 8.49
CA SER A 158 -11.37 7.23 7.78
C SER A 158 -12.70 7.25 8.54
N GLU A 159 -13.78 7.62 7.86
CA GLU A 159 -15.16 7.33 8.29
C GLU A 159 -15.67 6.02 7.72
N ASN A 160 -14.80 5.01 7.60
CA ASN A 160 -15.33 3.69 7.28
C ASN A 160 -16.35 3.31 8.36
N PRO A 161 -17.59 2.95 7.99
CA PRO A 161 -18.58 2.55 8.96
C PRO A 161 -17.97 1.44 9.81
N SER A 162 -18.19 1.49 11.12
CA SER A 162 -17.65 0.47 12.01
C SER A 162 -18.08 -0.91 11.49
N GLY A 163 -17.22 -1.92 11.65
CA GLY A 163 -17.56 -3.28 11.24
C GLY A 163 -18.90 -3.73 11.83
N SER A 164 -19.22 -3.28 13.05
CA SER A 164 -20.51 -3.51 13.70
C SER A 164 -21.69 -2.89 12.95
N LEU A 165 -21.56 -1.65 12.48
CA LEU A 165 -22.62 -0.98 11.71
C LEU A 165 -22.86 -1.70 10.38
N ILE A 166 -21.79 -2.08 9.67
CA ILE A 166 -21.88 -2.85 8.41
C ILE A 166 -22.60 -4.18 8.65
N ILE A 167 -22.20 -4.93 9.68
CA ILE A 167 -22.81 -6.23 10.02
C ILE A 167 -24.30 -6.05 10.38
N ASN A 168 -24.66 -5.02 11.15
CA ASN A 168 -26.04 -4.75 11.52
C ASN A 168 -26.89 -4.37 10.31
N ALA A 169 -26.37 -3.53 9.40
CA ALA A 169 -27.04 -3.20 8.15
C ALA A 169 -27.27 -4.45 7.28
N LEU A 170 -26.27 -5.33 7.17
CA LEU A 170 -26.40 -6.60 6.44
C LEU A 170 -27.50 -7.49 7.06
N ARG A 171 -27.52 -7.63 8.39
CA ARG A 171 -28.56 -8.38 9.11
C ARG A 171 -29.95 -7.80 8.85
N TRP A 172 -30.09 -6.47 8.88
CA TRP A 172 -31.36 -5.80 8.64
C TRP A 172 -31.86 -5.97 7.21
N SER A 173 -30.95 -5.86 6.24
CA SER A 173 -31.27 -6.07 4.82
C SER A 173 -31.60 -7.54 4.49
N SER A 174 -31.24 -8.47 5.37
CA SER A 174 -31.50 -9.92 5.26
C SER A 174 -31.32 -10.47 3.83
N PRO A 175 -30.16 -10.27 3.19
CA PRO A 175 -29.96 -10.73 1.83
C PRO A 175 -29.95 -12.26 1.77
N VAL A 176 -30.51 -12.82 0.70
CA VAL A 176 -30.59 -14.28 0.48
C VAL A 176 -29.19 -14.91 0.35
N ALA A 177 -28.19 -14.14 -0.07
CA ALA A 177 -26.79 -14.55 -0.13
C ALA A 177 -25.84 -13.36 0.08
N ILE A 178 -24.65 -13.63 0.63
CA ILE A 178 -23.58 -12.65 0.79
C ILE A 178 -22.33 -13.18 0.10
N ALA A 179 -21.72 -12.35 -0.75
CA ALA A 179 -20.40 -12.59 -1.30
C ALA A 179 -19.40 -11.63 -0.65
N SER A 180 -18.29 -12.16 -0.14
CA SER A 180 -17.15 -11.37 0.31
C SER A 180 -16.00 -11.52 -0.67
N ILE A 181 -15.32 -10.41 -0.94
CA ILE A 181 -14.13 -10.38 -1.79
C ILE A 181 -13.06 -9.64 -0.98
N ASP A 182 -11.89 -10.26 -0.85
CA ASP A 182 -10.72 -9.62 -0.28
C ASP A 182 -9.77 -9.15 -1.40
N ALA A 183 -9.37 -7.90 -1.34
CA ALA A 183 -8.40 -7.33 -2.27
C ALA A 183 -6.99 -7.67 -1.78
N GLN A 184 -6.52 -8.88 -2.12
CA GLN A 184 -5.18 -9.31 -1.72
C GLN A 184 -4.13 -8.31 -2.21
N GLN A 185 -3.26 -7.87 -1.29
CA GLN A 185 -2.16 -6.92 -1.57
C GLN A 185 -2.66 -5.56 -2.08
N ALA A 186 -3.89 -5.13 -1.70
CA ALA A 186 -4.50 -3.88 -2.15
C ALA A 186 -3.57 -2.66 -2.15
N PHE A 187 -2.74 -2.50 -1.13
CA PHE A 187 -1.83 -1.35 -1.02
C PHE A 187 -0.72 -1.32 -2.07
N TYR A 188 -0.37 -2.45 -2.68
CA TYR A 188 0.61 -2.52 -3.78
C TYR A 188 -0.02 -2.33 -5.16
N ARG A 189 -1.34 -2.14 -5.22
CA ARG A 189 -2.11 -1.95 -6.45
C ARG A 189 -2.45 -0.47 -6.71
N LEU A 190 -1.94 0.42 -5.86
CA LEU A 190 -2.05 1.87 -5.98
C LEU A 190 -0.73 2.40 -6.56
N GLN A 191 -0.80 3.35 -7.51
CA GLN A 191 0.35 3.93 -8.20
C GLN A 191 0.45 5.42 -7.93
#